data_AF-A0AA86JA84-F1
#
_entry.id   AF-A0AA86JA84-F1
#
_cell.length_a   1.000
_cell.length_b   1.000
_cell.length_c   1.000
_cell.angle_alpha   90.00
_cell.angle_beta   90.00
_cell.angle_gamma   90.00
#
_symmetry.space_group_name_H-M   'P 1'
#
loop_
_entity.id
_entity.type
_entity.pdbx_description
1 polymer ?
#
loop_
_entity_poly.entity_id
_entity_poly.type
_entity_poly.pdbx_seq_one_letter_code
_entity_poly.pdbx_strand_id
1 'polypeptide(L)'
;MDWIGLSGPYQIEPTTAEEHILLEATQFFEELASGRNDPFRFYLKEIREDLLGAEDEIRLAREMEEAGREAMSALAQWPVGLSVIFDAATRVARREADAGYFCSGHESSSEVESPLIPIIDDVDEEDENTGMNEEALFFVNTVADIERMKSDTSKVTESLVKLCLTRAFLTELQEKANTSGISQQFISALNRQAKARDRMILANLRLALSIAKKYLWSEMPFDDLVQEANVGLMKAVDRYDWRKGFRFSTYATWWIRQKITRSIADNGRVVRAPVHIQETSRTLLRERSAVEAGLGRPESEYETSRRIGMSISKTRLILSVFDEVESLDEVDPATGFSRIEGLTDLLTPNPAEAAELSSLRSTLLSLLDELDERSREVLLLRFGLMRDEAMTLEEVGQHYSVTRERIRQIESKAMRKLSHRIKRGILWPFMGDEFAPKENREPSLTDKQSNTETKSDLNPISERESVETETETSNNFEQPESPHIAIPKSDLVEQALKLGLKVDDRRKDGGRLSILVPYVSTPKIRAFGRKLLDSGFQRNRNDIFEI
;
A
#
# COMPACT_ATOMS: atom_id res chain seq x y z
N MET A 1 1.21 8.17 -75.05
CA MET A 1 2.31 9.10 -74.77
C MET A 1 2.33 9.48 -73.30
N ASP A 2 3.09 8.89 -72.40
CA ASP A 2 3.68 7.55 -72.29
C ASP A 2 4.36 7.62 -70.92
N TRP A 3 3.67 7.17 -69.87
CA TRP A 3 4.35 6.80 -68.62
C TRP A 3 4.55 5.29 -68.67
N ILE A 4 5.46 4.87 -69.55
CA ILE A 4 5.88 3.48 -69.70
C ILE A 4 6.84 3.15 -68.55
N GLY A 5 6.41 2.17 -67.76
CA GLY A 5 7.19 1.19 -66.99
C GLY A 5 8.65 1.48 -66.66
N LEU A 6 8.91 1.65 -65.37
CA LEU A 6 10.07 1.03 -64.72
C LEU A 6 9.55 0.11 -63.61
N SER A 7 9.11 -1.06 -64.04
CA SER A 7 9.04 -2.26 -63.22
C SER A 7 10.46 -2.74 -62.91
N GLY A 8 10.85 -2.66 -61.64
CA GLY A 8 12.01 -3.35 -61.09
C GLY A 8 11.88 -3.35 -59.56
N PRO A 9 12.01 -4.50 -58.87
CA PRO A 9 12.11 -4.47 -57.42
C PRO A 9 13.41 -3.75 -57.10
N TYR A 10 13.36 -2.68 -56.31
CA TYR A 10 14.55 -2.16 -55.65
C TYR A 10 15.00 -3.20 -54.61
N GLN A 11 15.59 -4.30 -55.07
CA GLN A 11 16.61 -4.99 -54.30
C GLN A 11 17.85 -4.13 -54.43
N ILE A 12 17.93 -3.11 -53.58
CA ILE A 12 19.21 -2.47 -53.28
C ILE A 12 20.01 -3.58 -52.61
N GLU A 13 20.90 -4.24 -53.37
CA GLU A 13 21.86 -5.15 -52.76
C GLU A 13 22.63 -4.34 -51.70
N PRO A 14 22.67 -4.82 -50.45
CA PRO A 14 23.34 -4.09 -49.38
C PRO A 14 24.77 -3.79 -49.81
N THR A 15 25.22 -2.55 -49.58
CA THR A 15 26.62 -2.20 -49.80
C THR A 15 27.51 -3.10 -48.94
N THR A 16 28.77 -3.33 -49.33
CA THR A 16 29.68 -4.23 -48.59
C THR A 16 29.85 -3.84 -47.11
N ALA A 17 29.68 -2.56 -46.78
CA ALA A 17 29.63 -2.08 -45.40
C ALA A 17 28.33 -2.48 -44.67
N GLU A 18 27.17 -2.39 -45.34
CA GLU A 18 25.88 -2.85 -44.82
C GLU A 18 25.84 -4.38 -44.70
N GLU A 19 26.44 -5.11 -45.64
CA GLU A 19 26.62 -6.57 -45.53
C GLU A 19 27.45 -6.93 -44.31
N HIS A 20 28.55 -6.21 -44.04
CA HIS A 20 29.37 -6.46 -42.87
C HIS A 20 28.61 -6.15 -41.56
N ILE A 21 27.84 -5.06 -41.53
CA ILE A 21 26.98 -4.72 -40.38
C ILE A 21 25.89 -5.78 -40.19
N LEU A 22 25.27 -6.25 -41.28
CA LEU A 22 24.29 -7.32 -41.24
C LEU A 22 24.90 -8.63 -40.76
N LEU A 23 26.12 -8.96 -41.19
CA LEU A 23 26.81 -10.19 -40.79
C LEU A 23 27.26 -10.13 -39.32
N GLU A 24 27.71 -8.97 -38.85
CA GLU A 24 28.00 -8.72 -37.44
C GLU A 24 26.73 -8.77 -36.59
N ALA A 25 25.64 -8.16 -37.06
CA ALA A 25 24.35 -8.20 -36.39
C ALA A 25 23.77 -9.62 -36.34
N THR A 26 23.81 -10.39 -37.43
CA THR A 26 23.34 -11.78 -37.45
C THR A 26 24.19 -12.66 -36.56
N GLN A 27 25.51 -12.48 -36.55
CA GLN A 27 26.40 -13.21 -35.65
C GLN A 27 26.10 -12.86 -34.18
N PHE A 28 25.82 -11.59 -33.87
CA PHE A 28 25.39 -11.15 -32.55
C PHE A 28 24.03 -11.73 -32.15
N PHE A 29 23.05 -11.78 -33.06
CA PHE A 29 21.75 -12.42 -32.82
C PHE A 29 21.87 -13.93 -32.64
N GLU A 30 22.72 -14.60 -33.42
CA GLU A 30 23.03 -16.03 -33.22
C GLU A 30 23.69 -16.26 -31.84
N GLU A 31 24.56 -15.36 -31.40
CA GLU A 31 25.19 -15.44 -30.08
C GLU A 31 24.17 -15.25 -28.95
N LEU A 32 23.29 -14.25 -29.05
CA LEU A 32 22.17 -14.04 -28.13
C LEU A 32 21.22 -15.24 -28.10
N ALA A 33 20.79 -15.73 -29.27
CA ALA A 33 19.87 -16.85 -29.40
C ALA A 33 20.48 -18.19 -28.93
N SER A 34 21.80 -18.35 -29.03
CA SER A 34 22.49 -19.54 -28.52
C SER A 34 22.39 -19.70 -26.99
N GLY A 35 22.04 -18.61 -26.29
CA GLY A 35 22.03 -18.54 -24.84
C GLY A 35 23.43 -18.78 -24.24
N ARG A 36 24.51 -18.62 -25.01
CA ARG A 36 25.89 -18.79 -24.49
C ARG A 36 26.21 -17.76 -23.40
N ASN A 37 25.61 -16.58 -23.48
CA ASN A 37 25.81 -15.48 -22.55
C ASN A 37 24.74 -15.39 -21.46
N ASP A 38 23.90 -16.42 -21.30
CA ASP A 38 22.94 -16.51 -20.20
C ASP A 38 23.70 -16.60 -18.85
N PRO A 39 23.58 -15.60 -17.95
CA PRO A 39 24.22 -15.60 -16.64
C PRO A 39 23.95 -16.88 -15.85
N PHE A 40 22.74 -17.43 -15.99
CA PHE A 40 22.34 -18.62 -15.27
C PHE A 40 23.13 -19.87 -15.68
N ARG A 41 23.58 -19.94 -16.93
CA ARG A 41 24.43 -21.05 -17.40
C ARG A 41 25.82 -21.00 -16.80
N PHE A 42 26.39 -19.81 -16.60
CA PHE A 42 27.67 -19.67 -15.89
C PHE A 42 27.53 -20.12 -14.44
N TYR A 43 26.45 -19.70 -13.78
CA TYR A 43 26.12 -20.15 -12.43
C TYR A 43 26.04 -21.69 -12.33
N LEU A 44 25.28 -22.36 -13.21
CA LEU A 44 25.19 -23.83 -13.22
C LEU A 44 26.53 -24.53 -13.47
N LYS A 45 27.45 -23.89 -14.21
CA LYS A 45 28.80 -24.42 -14.44
C LYS A 45 29.68 -24.34 -13.19
N GLU A 46 29.47 -23.33 -12.35
CA GLU A 46 30.24 -23.11 -11.11
C GLU A 46 29.79 -23.98 -9.94
N ILE A 47 28.52 -24.41 -9.90
CA ILE A 47 27.96 -25.27 -8.82
C ILE A 47 28.43 -26.75 -8.89
N ARG A 48 29.65 -27.00 -9.40
CA ARG A 48 30.22 -28.35 -9.56
C ARG A 48 30.96 -28.85 -8.33
N GLU A 49 30.88 -28.17 -7.20
CA GLU A 49 31.49 -28.66 -5.96
C GLU A 49 30.91 -30.01 -5.53
N ASP A 50 31.77 -30.79 -4.86
CA ASP A 50 31.42 -32.10 -4.33
C ASP A 50 30.40 -31.98 -3.18
N LEU A 51 29.49 -32.95 -3.13
CA LEU A 51 28.49 -33.03 -2.06
C LEU A 51 29.16 -33.32 -0.71
N LEU A 52 28.81 -32.57 0.32
CA LEU A 52 29.28 -32.79 1.68
C LEU A 52 28.68 -34.06 2.29
N GLY A 53 29.52 -34.86 2.95
CA GLY A 53 29.08 -35.92 3.86
C GLY A 53 28.57 -35.36 5.19
N ALA A 54 27.86 -36.19 5.97
CA ALA A 54 27.36 -35.78 7.29
C ALA A 54 28.49 -35.41 8.27
N GLU A 55 29.62 -36.13 8.21
CA GLU A 55 30.79 -35.82 9.03
C GLU A 55 31.48 -34.51 8.63
N ASP A 56 31.49 -34.21 7.32
CA ASP A 56 32.07 -32.97 6.81
C ASP A 56 31.19 -31.76 7.12
N GLU A 57 29.86 -31.92 7.12
CA GLU A 57 28.91 -30.90 7.61
C GLU A 57 29.24 -30.51 9.06
N ILE A 58 29.43 -31.51 9.94
CA ILE A 58 29.76 -31.29 11.35
C ILE A 58 31.16 -30.65 11.49
N ARG A 59 32.13 -31.13 10.69
CA ARG A 59 33.50 -30.60 10.72
C ARG A 59 33.55 -29.12 10.34
N LEU A 60 32.86 -28.72 9.26
CA LEU A 60 32.79 -27.34 8.82
C LEU A 60 32.05 -26.46 9.84
N ALA A 61 30.91 -26.93 10.36
CA ALA A 61 30.17 -26.18 11.39
C ALA A 61 31.01 -25.96 12.65
N ARG A 62 31.77 -26.98 13.07
CA ARG A 62 32.70 -26.87 14.18
C ARG A 62 33.86 -25.91 13.88
N GLU A 63 34.45 -26.00 12.69
CA GLU A 63 35.52 -25.09 12.26
C GLU A 63 35.04 -23.63 12.23
N MET A 64 33.82 -23.37 11.76
CA MET A 64 33.21 -22.03 11.78
C MET A 64 33.07 -21.49 13.21
N GLU A 65 32.59 -22.32 14.14
CA GLU A 65 32.40 -21.93 15.54
C GLU A 65 33.73 -21.70 16.26
N GLU A 66 34.72 -22.57 16.04
CA GLU A 66 36.07 -22.45 16.59
C GLU A 66 36.78 -21.21 16.06
N ALA A 67 36.73 -20.96 14.75
CA ALA A 67 37.31 -19.78 14.13
C ALA A 67 36.61 -18.48 14.57
N GLY A 68 35.28 -18.49 14.70
CA GLY A 68 34.52 -17.36 15.22
C GLY A 68 34.88 -17.04 16.67
N ARG A 69 35.01 -18.05 17.53
CA ARG A 69 35.45 -17.87 18.92
C ARG A 69 36.89 -17.37 19.02
N GLU A 70 37.79 -17.87 18.17
CA GLU A 70 39.17 -17.38 18.07
C GLU A 70 39.21 -15.91 17.67
N ALA A 71 38.37 -15.50 16.70
CA ALA A 71 38.23 -14.10 16.33
C ALA A 71 37.74 -13.25 17.51
N MET A 72 36.69 -13.66 18.22
CA MET A 72 36.22 -12.91 19.41
C MET A 72 37.27 -12.87 20.52
N SER A 73 38.08 -13.91 20.68
CA SER A 73 39.22 -13.95 21.61
C SER A 73 40.31 -12.95 21.27
N ALA A 74 40.69 -12.86 19.99
CA ALA A 74 41.62 -11.85 19.52
C ALA A 74 41.04 -10.43 19.69
N LEU A 75 39.74 -10.24 19.43
CA LEU A 75 39.04 -8.97 19.59
C LEU A 75 38.98 -8.52 21.06
N ALA A 76 38.74 -9.44 22.00
CA ALA A 76 38.77 -9.16 23.44
C ALA A 76 40.14 -8.68 23.94
N GLN A 77 41.22 -9.10 23.27
CA GLN A 77 42.59 -8.68 23.57
C GLN A 77 43.01 -7.44 22.79
N TRP A 78 42.19 -6.96 21.85
CA TRP A 78 42.51 -5.84 20.97
C TRP A 78 41.85 -4.54 21.46
N PRO A 79 42.58 -3.66 22.17
CA PRO A 79 42.00 -2.49 22.82
C PRO A 79 41.42 -1.48 21.84
N VAL A 80 42.03 -1.32 20.66
CA VAL A 80 41.52 -0.43 19.62
C VAL A 80 40.22 -0.99 19.04
N GLY A 81 40.14 -2.30 18.80
CA GLY A 81 38.91 -2.95 18.35
C GLY A 81 37.75 -2.76 19.34
N LEU A 82 38.01 -2.97 20.63
CA LEU A 82 37.03 -2.71 21.69
C LEU A 82 36.59 -1.24 21.74
N SER A 83 37.51 -0.29 21.51
CA SER A 83 37.16 1.14 21.48
C SER A 83 36.16 1.49 20.38
N VAL A 84 36.24 0.84 19.22
CA VAL A 84 35.27 1.02 18.13
C VAL A 84 33.90 0.47 18.51
N ILE A 85 33.85 -0.65 19.25
CA ILE A 85 32.58 -1.22 19.77
C ILE A 85 31.96 -0.30 20.81
N PHE A 86 32.76 0.28 21.71
CA PHE A 86 32.27 1.26 22.69
C PHE A 86 31.71 2.50 21.99
N ASP A 87 32.42 3.02 20.98
CA ASP A 87 31.93 4.17 20.19
C ASP A 87 30.60 3.84 19.49
N ALA A 88 30.50 2.66 18.88
CA ALA A 88 29.24 2.17 18.29
C ALA A 88 28.10 2.12 19.30
N ALA A 89 28.33 1.60 20.52
CA ALA A 89 27.32 1.59 21.57
C ALA A 89 26.91 2.99 22.02
N THR A 90 27.85 3.96 22.07
CA THR A 90 27.48 5.35 22.39
C THR A 90 26.62 5.98 21.30
N ARG A 91 26.86 5.67 20.01
CA ARG A 91 26.04 6.14 18.89
C ARG A 91 24.62 5.59 18.94
N VAL A 92 24.48 4.29 19.24
CA VAL A 92 23.16 3.65 19.44
C VAL A 92 22.45 4.26 20.65
N ALA A 93 23.15 4.48 21.76
CA ALA A 93 22.57 5.12 22.96
C ALA A 93 22.09 6.56 22.70
N ARG A 94 22.76 7.30 21.81
CA ARG A 94 22.35 8.64 21.36
C ARG A 94 21.26 8.65 20.30
N ARG A 95 20.81 7.48 19.83
CA ARG A 95 19.87 7.32 18.69
C ARG A 95 20.40 7.88 17.37
N GLU A 96 21.72 7.91 17.20
CA GLU A 96 22.38 8.33 15.95
C GLU A 96 22.54 7.16 14.95
N ALA A 97 22.44 5.92 15.44
CA ALA A 97 22.56 4.72 14.63
C ALA A 97 21.64 3.62 15.16
N ASP A 98 21.20 2.75 14.25
CA ASP A 98 20.38 1.58 14.60
C ASP A 98 21.25 0.41 15.09
N ALA A 99 20.75 -0.33 16.08
CA ALA A 99 21.45 -1.45 16.69
C ALA A 99 21.60 -2.63 15.72
N GLY A 100 20.62 -2.83 14.83
CA GLY A 100 20.61 -3.89 13.82
C GLY A 100 21.79 -3.82 12.85
N TYR A 101 22.41 -2.65 12.68
CA TYR A 101 23.64 -2.51 11.90
C TYR A 101 24.84 -3.19 12.57
N PHE A 102 24.94 -3.13 13.90
CA PHE A 102 26.11 -3.59 14.66
C PHE A 102 25.97 -5.02 15.19
N CYS A 103 24.77 -5.39 15.64
CA CYS A 103 24.47 -6.72 16.16
C CYS A 103 23.19 -7.27 15.54
N SER A 104 23.14 -8.58 15.29
CA SER A 104 21.92 -9.23 14.80
C SER A 104 20.95 -9.63 15.93
N GLY A 105 21.11 -9.09 17.14
CA GLY A 105 20.37 -9.51 18.33
C GLY A 105 20.62 -10.99 18.71
N HIS A 106 20.29 -11.36 19.95
CA HIS A 106 19.83 -12.73 20.17
C HIS A 106 18.35 -12.69 19.79
N GLU A 107 18.01 -13.01 18.54
CA GLU A 107 16.61 -13.27 18.20
C GLU A 107 16.11 -14.29 19.23
N SER A 108 15.23 -13.82 20.10
CA SER A 108 14.55 -14.67 21.05
C SER A 108 13.89 -15.75 20.22
N SER A 109 13.99 -17.01 20.67
CA SER A 109 13.35 -18.16 20.03
C SER A 109 11.81 -18.02 19.90
N SER A 110 11.24 -16.86 20.20
CA SER A 110 9.87 -16.44 19.89
C SER A 110 9.68 -15.92 18.47
N GLU A 111 10.72 -15.58 17.71
CA GLU A 111 10.64 -15.47 16.24
C GLU A 111 10.71 -16.84 15.56
N VAL A 112 10.12 -17.86 16.18
CA VAL A 112 9.46 -18.86 15.35
C VAL A 112 8.27 -18.11 14.75
N GLU A 113 8.49 -17.45 13.61
CA GLU A 113 7.41 -17.19 12.66
C GLU A 113 6.64 -18.50 12.54
N SER A 114 5.54 -18.58 13.28
CA SER A 114 4.71 -19.78 13.35
C SER A 114 4.31 -20.16 11.94
N PRO A 115 4.05 -21.45 11.67
CA PRO A 115 3.46 -21.83 10.40
C PRO A 115 2.16 -21.04 10.23
N LEU A 116 2.21 -20.06 9.33
CA LEU A 116 1.16 -19.24 8.74
C LEU A 116 -0.28 -19.70 9.07
N ILE A 117 -0.73 -19.37 10.28
CA ILE A 117 -2.14 -19.30 10.62
C ILE A 117 -2.34 -17.89 11.17
N PRO A 118 -2.88 -16.95 10.39
CA PRO A 118 -3.34 -15.71 10.96
C PRO A 118 -4.62 -16.02 11.73
N ILE A 119 -4.56 -15.91 13.05
CA ILE A 119 -5.75 -15.56 13.83
C ILE A 119 -6.18 -14.19 13.29
N ILE A 120 -7.42 -14.11 12.82
CA ILE A 120 -8.06 -12.86 12.45
C ILE A 120 -8.27 -12.11 13.76
N ASP A 121 -7.28 -11.34 14.17
CA ASP A 121 -7.50 -10.20 15.07
C ASP A 121 -7.49 -8.93 14.22
N ASP A 122 -8.42 -8.07 14.58
CA ASP A 122 -8.76 -6.84 13.88
C ASP A 122 -7.54 -5.95 13.61
N VAL A 123 -7.57 -5.36 12.44
CA VAL A 123 -6.56 -4.44 11.90
C VAL A 123 -6.61 -3.12 12.69
N ASP A 124 -5.41 -2.61 12.99
CA ASP A 124 -5.03 -1.26 13.46
C ASP A 124 -4.99 -0.97 14.96
N GLU A 125 -3.97 -1.51 15.64
CA GLU A 125 -3.14 -0.71 16.55
C GLU A 125 -1.67 -0.83 16.10
N GLU A 126 -1.25 0.02 15.17
CA GLU A 126 0.16 0.38 15.05
C GLU A 126 0.53 1.14 16.33
N ASP A 127 0.96 0.40 17.34
CA ASP A 127 1.69 0.98 18.47
C ASP A 127 2.97 1.60 17.91
N GLU A 128 2.98 2.94 17.80
CA GLU A 128 4.21 3.74 17.77
C GLU A 128 4.99 3.48 19.05
N ASN A 129 5.71 2.35 19.10
CA ASN A 129 6.56 1.98 20.21
C ASN A 129 7.74 2.98 20.25
N THR A 130 7.53 4.07 20.99
CA THR A 130 8.48 5.15 21.23
C THR A 130 9.52 4.75 22.31
N GLY A 131 9.64 3.45 22.61
CA GLY A 131 10.72 2.85 23.39
C GLY A 131 11.99 2.66 22.56
N MET A 132 13.16 2.62 23.21
CA MET A 132 14.35 2.08 22.53
C MET A 132 14.06 0.63 22.12
N ASN A 133 14.37 0.28 20.88
CA ASN A 133 14.25 -1.08 20.36
C ASN A 133 14.92 -2.07 21.36
N GLU A 134 14.28 -3.20 21.70
CA GLU A 134 14.79 -4.13 22.72
C GLU A 134 16.23 -4.58 22.41
N GLU A 135 16.55 -4.70 21.13
CA GLU A 135 17.87 -4.99 20.60
C GLU A 135 18.90 -3.90 20.94
N ALA A 136 18.51 -2.62 20.85
CA ALA A 136 19.38 -1.50 21.19
C ALA A 136 19.70 -1.48 22.68
N LEU A 137 18.73 -1.80 23.54
CA LEU A 137 18.96 -1.94 24.97
C LEU A 137 19.89 -3.13 25.28
N PHE A 138 19.68 -4.28 24.64
CA PHE A 138 20.55 -5.43 24.79
C PHE A 138 22.00 -5.11 24.38
N PHE A 139 22.19 -4.47 23.23
CA PHE A 139 23.51 -4.07 22.72
C PHE A 139 24.22 -3.11 23.69
N VAL A 140 23.54 -2.03 24.10
CA VAL A 140 24.14 -1.02 24.99
C VAL A 140 24.48 -1.62 26.36
N ASN A 141 23.62 -2.46 26.94
CA ASN A 141 23.85 -3.06 28.25
C ASN A 141 25.00 -4.08 28.24
N THR A 142 25.04 -4.95 27.23
CA THR A 142 26.11 -5.95 27.09
C THR A 142 27.46 -5.30 26.83
N VAL A 143 27.50 -4.24 26.01
CA VAL A 143 28.74 -3.47 25.77
C VAL A 143 29.19 -2.72 27.03
N ALA A 144 28.26 -2.17 27.82
CA ALA A 144 28.57 -1.57 29.13
C ALA A 144 29.15 -2.60 30.13
N ASP A 145 28.66 -3.85 30.09
CA ASP A 145 29.21 -4.93 30.91
C ASP A 145 30.60 -5.35 30.44
N ILE A 146 30.86 -5.38 29.13
CA ILE A 146 32.21 -5.59 28.57
C ILE A 146 33.16 -4.50 29.04
N GLU A 147 32.72 -3.24 29.08
CA GLU A 147 33.54 -2.14 29.58
C GLU A 147 33.90 -2.31 31.07
N ARG A 148 32.97 -2.78 31.90
CA ARG A 148 33.22 -3.09 33.32
C ARG A 148 34.14 -4.28 33.50
N MET A 149 34.10 -5.26 32.60
CA MET A 149 34.85 -6.52 32.67
C MET A 149 36.16 -6.52 31.87
N LYS A 150 36.68 -5.34 31.46
CA LYS A 150 37.91 -5.18 30.63
C LYS A 150 39.13 -6.02 31.06
N SER A 151 39.23 -6.41 32.33
CA SER A 151 40.34 -7.22 32.85
C SER A 151 40.22 -8.73 32.62
N ASP A 152 39.02 -9.26 32.38
CA ASP A 152 38.76 -10.70 32.28
C ASP A 152 38.44 -11.09 30.83
N THR A 153 39.48 -11.49 30.08
CA THR A 153 39.36 -11.77 28.64
C THR A 153 38.35 -12.87 28.34
N SER A 154 38.21 -13.89 29.20
CA SER A 154 37.27 -14.99 28.97
C SER A 154 35.80 -14.57 29.10
N LYS A 155 35.48 -13.62 29.99
CA LYS A 155 34.11 -13.12 30.11
C LYS A 155 33.76 -12.12 29.01
N VAL A 156 34.76 -11.34 28.59
CA VAL A 156 34.62 -10.44 27.44
C VAL A 156 34.36 -11.23 26.17
N THR A 157 35.06 -12.35 25.93
CA THR A 157 34.80 -13.20 24.75
C THR A 157 33.42 -13.81 24.76
N GLU A 158 32.96 -14.35 25.88
CA GLU A 158 31.60 -14.89 26.00
C GLU A 158 30.54 -13.81 25.73
N SER A 159 30.77 -12.58 26.19
CA SER A 159 29.86 -11.45 25.96
C SER A 159 29.88 -10.99 24.50
N LEU A 160 31.05 -10.97 23.85
CA LEU A 160 31.21 -10.67 22.42
C LEU A 160 30.56 -11.74 21.53
N VAL A 161 30.64 -13.02 21.91
CA VAL A 161 29.96 -14.11 21.20
C VAL A 161 28.44 -13.96 21.31
N LYS A 162 27.92 -13.60 22.49
CA LYS A 162 26.49 -13.35 22.71
C LYS A 162 25.95 -12.15 21.94
N LEU A 163 26.81 -11.16 21.68
CA LEU A 163 26.45 -9.96 20.92
C LEU A 163 26.13 -10.26 19.45
N CYS A 164 26.61 -11.37 18.88
CA CYS A 164 26.39 -11.74 17.48
C CYS A 164 26.65 -10.55 16.53
N LEU A 165 27.87 -10.00 16.58
CA LEU A 165 28.24 -8.86 15.76
C LEU A 165 28.02 -9.16 14.27
N THR A 166 27.42 -8.20 13.55
CA THR A 166 27.12 -8.39 12.13
C THR A 166 28.41 -8.51 11.32
N ARG A 167 28.34 -9.24 10.20
CA ARG A 167 29.47 -9.38 9.28
C ARG A 167 29.95 -8.03 8.75
N ALA A 168 29.03 -7.12 8.45
CA ALA A 168 29.36 -5.78 7.98
C ALA A 168 30.23 -5.03 8.99
N PHE A 169 29.85 -5.07 10.27
CA PHE A 169 30.62 -4.43 11.33
C PHE A 169 31.96 -5.12 11.59
N LEU A 170 32.03 -6.45 11.50
CA LEU A 170 33.28 -7.19 11.57
C LEU A 170 34.25 -6.82 10.44
N THR A 171 33.74 -6.54 9.23
CA THR A 171 34.54 -6.04 8.11
C THR A 171 35.02 -4.62 8.35
N GLU A 172 34.20 -3.72 8.90
CA GLU A 172 34.64 -2.37 9.30
C GLU A 172 35.77 -2.43 10.34
N LEU A 173 35.67 -3.36 11.30
CA LEU A 173 36.74 -3.62 12.27
C LEU A 173 38.02 -4.13 11.60
N GLN A 174 37.93 -4.95 10.54
CA GLN A 174 39.12 -5.37 9.79
C GLN A 174 39.83 -4.21 9.09
N GLU A 175 39.09 -3.23 8.55
CA GLU A 175 39.69 -2.06 7.90
C GLU A 175 40.45 -1.15 8.88
N LYS A 176 39.97 -1.06 10.11
CA LYS A 176 40.61 -0.31 11.21
C LYS A 176 41.77 -1.06 11.87
N ALA A 177 42.01 -2.30 11.47
CA ALA A 177 43.01 -3.16 12.07
C ALA A 177 44.41 -2.87 11.52
N ASN A 178 45.33 -2.47 12.40
CA ASN A 178 46.75 -2.35 12.04
C ASN A 178 47.37 -3.74 11.82
N THR A 179 48.48 -3.85 11.09
CA THR A 179 49.22 -5.12 10.89
C THR A 179 49.94 -5.65 12.15
N SER A 180 49.55 -5.22 13.35
CA SER A 180 50.08 -5.74 14.62
C SER A 180 49.57 -7.15 14.92
N GLY A 181 50.31 -7.92 15.73
CA GLY A 181 50.08 -9.37 15.89
C GLY A 181 48.65 -9.78 16.28
N ILE A 182 48.02 -9.11 17.24
CA ILE A 182 46.67 -9.48 17.74
C ILE A 182 45.59 -9.18 16.69
N SER A 183 45.66 -8.02 16.04
CA SER A 183 44.74 -7.65 14.96
C SER A 183 44.92 -8.55 13.73
N GLN A 184 46.15 -9.00 13.44
CA GLN A 184 46.39 -9.98 12.39
C GLN A 184 45.80 -11.35 12.74
N GLN A 185 45.86 -11.78 14.00
CA GLN A 185 45.19 -13.00 14.47
C GLN A 185 43.67 -12.90 14.27
N PHE A 186 43.06 -11.78 14.65
CA PHE A 186 41.64 -11.49 14.42
C PHE A 186 41.25 -11.61 12.93
N ILE A 187 42.00 -10.95 12.04
CA ILE A 187 41.77 -11.03 10.59
C ILE A 187 41.93 -12.47 10.08
N SER A 188 42.97 -13.18 10.53
CA SER A 188 43.22 -14.56 10.10
C SER A 188 42.11 -15.52 10.53
N ALA A 189 41.57 -15.35 11.74
CA ALA A 189 40.48 -16.15 12.28
C ALA A 189 39.16 -15.84 11.56
N LEU A 190 38.85 -14.57 11.29
CA LEU A 190 37.68 -14.18 10.50
C LEU A 190 37.74 -14.72 9.07
N ASN A 191 38.91 -14.66 8.42
CA ASN A 191 39.09 -15.21 7.08
C ASN A 191 38.91 -16.74 7.06
N ARG A 192 39.35 -17.43 8.12
CA ARG A 192 39.14 -18.88 8.27
C ARG A 192 37.66 -19.20 8.45
N GLN A 193 36.97 -18.48 9.31
CA GLN A 193 35.51 -18.60 9.51
C GLN A 193 34.75 -18.34 8.19
N ALA A 194 35.13 -17.28 7.46
CA ALA A 194 34.51 -16.93 6.19
C ALA A 194 34.71 -18.04 5.15
N LYS A 195 35.92 -18.59 5.02
CA LYS A 195 36.21 -19.71 4.11
C LYS A 195 35.42 -20.96 4.44
N ALA A 196 35.33 -21.33 5.72
CA ALA A 196 34.56 -22.51 6.14
C ALA A 196 33.05 -22.32 5.84
N ARG A 197 32.53 -21.12 6.11
CA ARG A 197 31.15 -20.72 5.78
C ARG A 197 30.88 -20.78 4.28
N ASP A 198 31.75 -20.17 3.47
CA ASP A 198 31.60 -20.13 2.01
C ASP A 198 31.64 -21.56 1.44
N ARG A 199 32.53 -22.42 1.93
CA ARG A 199 32.58 -23.83 1.55
C ARG A 199 31.32 -24.59 1.91
N MET A 200 30.72 -24.31 3.07
CA MET A 200 29.44 -24.90 3.47
C MET A 200 28.28 -24.44 2.58
N ILE A 201 28.29 -23.17 2.13
CA ILE A 201 27.29 -22.62 1.21
C ILE A 201 27.45 -23.24 -0.19
N LEU A 202 28.65 -23.19 -0.76
CA LEU A 202 28.94 -23.62 -2.14
C LEU A 202 28.58 -25.10 -2.37
N ALA A 203 28.94 -25.97 -1.43
CA ALA A 203 28.60 -27.39 -1.49
C ALA A 203 27.08 -27.69 -1.44
N ASN A 204 26.27 -26.75 -0.92
CA ASN A 204 24.82 -26.90 -0.79
C ASN A 204 24.01 -26.08 -1.80
N LEU A 205 24.63 -25.37 -2.76
CA LEU A 205 23.89 -24.61 -3.79
C LEU A 205 22.95 -25.48 -4.63
N ARG A 206 23.30 -26.76 -4.84
CA ARG A 206 22.45 -27.74 -5.53
C ARG A 206 21.13 -27.99 -4.81
N LEU A 207 21.14 -27.96 -3.47
CA LEU A 207 19.94 -28.10 -2.65
C LEU A 207 19.02 -26.90 -2.87
N ALA A 208 19.54 -25.67 -2.77
CA ALA A 208 18.79 -24.44 -3.01
C ALA A 208 18.15 -24.44 -4.40
N LEU A 209 18.91 -24.78 -5.44
CA LEU A 209 18.41 -24.93 -6.82
C LEU A 209 17.27 -25.96 -6.91
N SER A 210 17.39 -27.12 -6.26
CA SER A 210 16.37 -28.18 -6.29
C SER A 210 15.05 -27.76 -5.60
N ILE A 211 15.13 -26.89 -4.59
CA ILE A 211 13.96 -26.37 -3.89
C ILE A 211 13.32 -25.25 -4.70
N ALA A 212 14.12 -24.32 -5.24
CA ALA A 212 13.65 -23.24 -6.12
C ALA A 212 12.87 -23.79 -7.33
N LYS A 213 13.29 -24.94 -7.88
CA LYS A 213 12.58 -25.62 -8.98
C LYS A 213 11.11 -25.95 -8.68
N LYS A 214 10.72 -26.07 -7.42
CA LYS A 214 9.33 -26.37 -7.03
C LYS A 214 8.42 -25.14 -7.11
N TYR A 215 8.99 -23.95 -7.31
CA TYR A 215 8.29 -22.67 -7.33
C TYR A 215 8.25 -22.03 -8.73
N LEU A 216 8.55 -22.78 -9.80
CA LEU A 216 8.44 -22.30 -11.19
C LEU A 216 7.02 -21.90 -11.61
N TRP A 217 6.00 -22.28 -10.86
CA TRP A 217 4.63 -21.84 -11.08
C TRP A 217 4.41 -20.36 -10.69
N SER A 218 5.36 -19.75 -9.98
CA SER A 218 5.32 -18.32 -9.67
C SER A 218 5.68 -17.49 -10.90
N GLU A 219 5.12 -16.28 -11.02
CA GLU A 219 5.49 -15.29 -12.05
C GLU A 219 6.88 -14.68 -11.86
N MET A 220 7.61 -15.09 -10.82
CA MET A 220 8.95 -14.61 -10.55
C MET A 220 9.95 -15.34 -11.46
N PRO A 221 10.91 -14.64 -12.10
CA PRO A 221 11.96 -15.25 -12.87
C PRO A 221 12.70 -16.34 -12.08
N PHE A 222 13.07 -17.42 -12.77
CA PHE A 222 13.70 -18.56 -12.10
C PHE A 222 15.04 -18.20 -11.44
N ASP A 223 15.80 -17.32 -12.08
CA ASP A 223 17.09 -16.85 -11.56
C ASP A 223 16.91 -16.11 -10.23
N ASP A 224 15.86 -15.28 -10.12
CA ASP A 224 15.51 -14.57 -8.89
C ASP A 224 15.09 -15.54 -7.78
N LEU A 225 14.29 -16.56 -8.11
CA LEU A 225 13.93 -17.62 -7.16
C LEU A 225 15.18 -18.35 -6.63
N VAL A 226 16.17 -18.59 -7.50
CA VAL A 226 17.43 -19.23 -7.11
C VAL A 226 18.27 -18.31 -6.23
N GLN A 227 18.32 -17.00 -6.51
CA GLN A 227 19.04 -16.06 -5.66
C GLN A 227 18.41 -15.94 -4.27
N GLU A 228 17.07 -15.86 -4.19
CA GLU A 228 16.37 -15.84 -2.91
C GLU A 228 16.56 -17.16 -2.14
N ALA A 229 16.59 -18.29 -2.85
CA ALA A 229 16.94 -19.57 -2.27
C ALA A 229 18.36 -19.57 -1.68
N ASN A 230 19.33 -18.99 -2.39
CA ASN A 230 20.71 -18.85 -1.92
C ASN A 230 20.81 -17.95 -0.69
N VAL A 231 20.06 -16.85 -0.64
CA VAL A 231 19.99 -16.00 0.56
C VAL A 231 19.39 -16.78 1.75
N GLY A 232 18.35 -17.58 1.52
CA GLY A 232 17.78 -18.46 2.54
C GLY A 232 18.78 -19.52 3.02
N LEU A 233 19.56 -20.10 2.10
CA LEU A 233 20.63 -21.06 2.40
C LEU A 233 21.72 -20.41 3.27
N MET A 234 22.15 -19.19 2.94
CA MET A 234 23.14 -18.46 3.73
C MET A 234 22.66 -18.25 5.17
N LYS A 235 21.41 -17.81 5.36
CA LYS A 235 20.80 -17.69 6.69
C LYS A 235 20.76 -19.03 7.44
N ALA A 236 20.49 -20.12 6.74
CA ALA A 236 20.52 -21.45 7.35
C ALA A 236 21.93 -21.84 7.81
N VAL A 237 22.97 -21.56 7.02
CA VAL A 237 24.36 -21.84 7.40
C VAL A 237 24.77 -21.05 8.64
N ASP A 238 24.42 -19.77 8.70
CA ASP A 238 24.77 -18.90 9.83
C ASP A 238 24.16 -19.36 11.16
N ARG A 239 23.00 -20.04 11.11
CA ARG A 239 22.22 -20.47 12.29
C ARG A 239 22.24 -21.96 12.54
N TYR A 240 23.03 -22.72 11.80
CA TYR A 240 23.03 -24.17 11.91
C TYR A 240 23.73 -24.62 13.20
N ASP A 241 23.01 -25.35 14.04
CA ASP A 241 23.57 -25.98 15.24
C ASP A 241 23.68 -27.50 15.06
N TRP A 242 24.90 -27.96 14.84
CA TRP A 242 25.23 -29.37 14.64
C TRP A 242 25.00 -30.23 15.89
N ARG A 243 24.94 -29.64 17.09
CA ARG A 243 24.74 -30.38 18.35
C ARG A 243 23.35 -31.00 18.44
N LYS A 244 22.37 -30.45 17.71
CA LYS A 244 21.00 -30.96 17.67
C LYS A 244 20.88 -32.28 16.90
N GLY A 245 21.92 -32.71 16.18
CA GLY A 245 22.00 -34.02 15.53
C GLY A 245 21.13 -34.18 14.26
N PHE A 246 20.49 -33.12 13.78
CA PHE A 246 19.76 -33.13 12.51
C PHE A 246 20.70 -32.83 11.34
N ARG A 247 20.43 -33.44 10.17
CA ARG A 247 21.18 -33.14 8.93
C ARG A 247 20.96 -31.69 8.51
N PHE A 248 22.00 -31.08 7.93
CA PHE A 248 21.94 -29.70 7.46
C PHE A 248 20.84 -29.49 6.41
N SER A 249 20.67 -30.44 5.48
CA SER A 249 19.67 -30.36 4.41
C SER A 249 18.23 -30.22 4.93
N THR A 250 17.88 -30.93 6.00
CA THR A 250 16.55 -30.86 6.63
C THR A 250 16.30 -29.46 7.21
N TYR A 251 17.31 -28.91 7.89
CA TYR A 251 17.23 -27.57 8.48
C TYR A 251 17.20 -26.47 7.41
N ALA A 252 18.11 -26.54 6.44
CA ALA A 252 18.23 -25.55 5.37
C ALA A 252 16.97 -25.50 4.48
N THR A 253 16.30 -26.63 4.26
CA THR A 253 15.08 -26.68 3.46
C THR A 253 14.00 -25.75 4.01
N TRP A 254 13.88 -25.61 5.33
CA TRP A 254 12.91 -24.70 5.94
C TRP A 254 13.23 -23.23 5.63
N TRP A 255 14.47 -22.81 5.88
CA TRP A 255 14.93 -21.43 5.61
C TRP A 255 14.86 -21.06 4.13
N ILE A 256 15.24 -21.98 3.24
CA ILE A 256 15.16 -21.78 1.79
C ILE A 256 13.70 -21.60 1.36
N ARG A 257 12.80 -22.49 1.80
CA ARG A 257 11.37 -22.39 1.50
C ARG A 257 10.77 -21.10 2.03
N GLN A 258 11.09 -20.73 3.26
CA GLN A 258 10.58 -19.52 3.90
C GLN A 258 10.98 -18.28 3.10
N LYS A 259 12.28 -18.17 2.75
CA LYS A 259 12.80 -17.03 2.01
C LYS A 259 12.21 -16.91 0.60
N ILE A 260 12.09 -18.03 -0.13
CA ILE A 260 11.45 -18.05 -1.46
C ILE A 260 9.98 -17.63 -1.35
N THR A 261 9.21 -18.25 -0.44
CA THR A 261 7.78 -17.96 -0.28
C THR A 261 7.55 -16.49 0.08
N ARG A 262 8.41 -15.95 0.94
CA ARG A 262 8.38 -14.54 1.33
C ARG A 262 8.71 -13.62 0.15
N SER A 263 9.74 -13.93 -0.64
CA SER A 263 10.10 -13.12 -1.81
C SER A 263 9.03 -13.16 -2.90
N ILE A 264 8.40 -14.31 -3.13
CA ILE A 264 7.24 -14.42 -4.05
C ILE A 264 6.10 -13.51 -3.58
N ALA A 265 5.83 -13.47 -2.28
CA ALA A 265 4.81 -12.57 -1.75
C ALA A 265 5.22 -11.10 -1.87
N ASP A 266 6.48 -10.78 -1.58
CA ASP A 266 6.95 -9.40 -1.50
C ASP A 266 7.20 -8.75 -2.87
N ASN A 267 7.72 -9.52 -3.83
CA ASN A 267 8.27 -9.05 -5.12
C ASN A 267 7.64 -9.74 -6.33
N GLY A 268 6.88 -10.83 -6.17
CA GLY A 268 6.37 -11.63 -7.28
C GLY A 268 5.20 -11.02 -8.04
N ARG A 269 4.74 -9.82 -7.67
CA ARG A 269 3.59 -9.12 -8.26
C ARG A 269 3.93 -7.66 -8.50
N VAL A 270 3.34 -7.10 -9.56
CA VAL A 270 3.49 -5.68 -9.92
C VAL A 270 2.93 -4.78 -8.81
N VAL A 271 1.74 -5.10 -8.31
CA VAL A 271 1.12 -4.42 -7.16
C VAL A 271 1.38 -5.24 -5.90
N ARG A 272 2.23 -4.71 -5.03
CA ARG A 272 2.58 -5.35 -3.76
C ARG A 272 1.39 -5.34 -2.80
N ALA A 273 0.97 -6.52 -2.36
CA ALA A 273 0.00 -6.70 -1.28
C ALA A 273 0.70 -7.24 -0.01
N PRO A 274 0.27 -6.84 1.21
CA PRO A 274 0.79 -7.41 2.45
C PRO A 274 0.62 -8.94 2.52
N VAL A 275 1.57 -9.62 3.17
CA VAL A 275 1.62 -11.10 3.21
C VAL A 275 0.34 -11.73 3.77
N HIS A 276 -0.21 -11.17 4.85
CA HIS A 276 -1.45 -11.67 5.46
C HIS A 276 -2.66 -11.57 4.51
N ILE A 277 -2.72 -10.54 3.65
CA ILE A 277 -3.77 -10.40 2.62
C ILE A 277 -3.62 -11.48 1.55
N GLN A 278 -2.38 -11.79 1.15
CA GLN A 278 -2.14 -12.85 0.17
C GLN A 278 -2.46 -14.24 0.73
N GLU A 279 -2.13 -14.51 1.99
CA GLU A 279 -2.44 -15.78 2.65
C GLU A 279 -3.94 -16.00 2.83
N THR A 280 -4.64 -14.96 3.30
CA THR A 280 -6.09 -14.98 3.41
C THR A 280 -6.74 -15.17 2.05
N SER A 281 -6.24 -14.49 1.01
CA SER A 281 -6.71 -14.68 -0.36
C SER A 281 -6.48 -16.10 -0.90
N ARG A 282 -5.28 -16.68 -0.70
CA ARG A 282 -5.00 -18.09 -1.10
C ARG A 282 -5.91 -19.08 -0.37
N THR A 283 -6.13 -18.87 0.92
CA THR A 283 -7.01 -19.72 1.73
C THR A 283 -8.44 -19.63 1.24
N LEU A 284 -8.93 -18.41 1.02
CA LEU A 284 -10.27 -18.13 0.51
C LEU A 284 -10.48 -18.73 -0.88
N LEU A 285 -9.48 -18.63 -1.77
CA LEU A 285 -9.54 -19.22 -3.10
C LEU A 285 -9.62 -20.76 -3.05
N ARG A 286 -8.82 -21.41 -2.18
CA ARG A 286 -8.89 -22.87 -1.99
C ARG A 286 -10.24 -23.33 -1.46
N GLU A 287 -10.78 -22.63 -0.46
CA GLU A 287 -12.11 -22.95 0.08
C GLU A 287 -13.21 -22.76 -0.96
N ARG A 288 -13.16 -21.63 -1.70
CA ARG A 288 -14.09 -21.36 -2.79
C ARG A 288 -14.03 -22.46 -3.84
N SER A 289 -12.84 -22.85 -4.30
CA SER A 289 -12.70 -23.95 -5.27
C SER A 289 -13.21 -25.29 -4.75
N ALA A 290 -13.05 -25.60 -3.45
CA ALA A 290 -13.61 -26.81 -2.84
C ALA A 290 -15.15 -26.79 -2.82
N VAL A 291 -15.74 -25.62 -2.55
CA VAL A 291 -17.19 -25.39 -2.56
C VAL A 291 -17.75 -25.47 -3.99
N GLU A 292 -17.09 -24.83 -4.95
CA GLU A 292 -17.45 -24.86 -6.38
C GLU A 292 -17.40 -26.29 -6.93
N ALA A 293 -16.42 -27.09 -6.52
CA ALA A 293 -16.34 -28.50 -6.87
C ALA A 293 -17.52 -29.32 -6.31
N GLY A 294 -18.03 -28.96 -5.13
CA GLY A 294 -19.21 -29.61 -4.53
C GLY A 294 -20.54 -29.16 -5.14
N LEU A 295 -20.66 -27.88 -5.52
CA LEU A 295 -21.87 -27.28 -6.09
C LEU A 295 -22.00 -27.51 -7.61
N GLY A 296 -20.89 -27.72 -8.32
CA GLY A 296 -20.87 -27.81 -9.78
C GLY A 296 -21.13 -26.48 -10.50
N ARG A 297 -21.08 -25.35 -9.77
CA ARG A 297 -21.20 -23.98 -10.30
C ARG A 297 -20.27 -23.03 -9.54
N PRO A 298 -19.86 -21.89 -10.13
CA PRO A 298 -19.12 -20.87 -9.41
C PRO A 298 -19.93 -20.29 -8.23
N GLU A 299 -19.26 -20.02 -7.11
CA GLU A 299 -19.83 -19.40 -5.91
C GLU A 299 -19.92 -17.88 -6.15
N SER A 300 -21.04 -17.25 -5.75
CA SER A 300 -21.17 -15.78 -5.81
C SER A 300 -20.37 -15.13 -4.67
N GLU A 301 -19.81 -13.93 -4.90
CA GLU A 301 -19.11 -13.15 -3.86
C GLU A 301 -19.95 -13.00 -2.57
N TYR A 302 -21.28 -12.86 -2.72
CA TYR A 302 -22.21 -12.76 -1.60
C TYR A 302 -22.34 -14.07 -0.80
N GLU A 303 -22.34 -15.21 -1.50
CA GLU A 303 -22.38 -16.54 -0.89
C GLU A 303 -21.07 -16.81 -0.12
N THR A 304 -19.93 -16.51 -0.73
CA THR A 304 -18.61 -16.60 -0.10
C THR A 304 -18.52 -15.71 1.16
N SER A 305 -18.99 -14.46 1.07
CA SER A 305 -19.03 -13.51 2.19
C SER A 305 -19.85 -14.03 3.37
N ARG A 306 -21.06 -14.54 3.13
CA ARG A 306 -21.91 -15.11 4.18
C ARG A 306 -21.30 -16.36 4.81
N ARG A 307 -20.65 -17.22 4.01
CA ARG A 307 -20.06 -18.47 4.49
C ARG A 307 -18.84 -18.22 5.39
N ILE A 308 -17.98 -17.29 5.01
CA ILE A 308 -16.74 -16.97 5.74
C ILE A 308 -17.02 -15.99 6.89
N GLY A 309 -18.14 -15.25 6.86
CA GLY A 309 -18.49 -14.27 7.88
C GLY A 309 -17.75 -12.94 7.72
N MET A 310 -17.30 -12.60 6.51
CA MET A 310 -16.64 -11.33 6.19
C MET A 310 -17.59 -10.39 5.43
N SER A 311 -17.39 -9.08 5.54
CA SER A 311 -18.15 -8.11 4.74
C SER A 311 -17.91 -8.30 3.23
N ILE A 312 -18.94 -8.07 2.41
CA ILE A 312 -18.84 -8.26 0.96
C ILE A 312 -17.73 -7.39 0.33
N SER A 313 -17.56 -6.16 0.82
CA SER A 313 -16.49 -5.26 0.36
C SER A 313 -15.10 -5.85 0.64
N LYS A 314 -14.91 -6.46 1.83
CA LYS A 314 -13.63 -7.10 2.19
C LYS A 314 -13.40 -8.38 1.39
N THR A 315 -14.42 -9.20 1.20
CA THR A 315 -14.34 -10.41 0.36
C THR A 315 -13.96 -10.08 -1.08
N ARG A 316 -14.60 -9.06 -1.66
CA ARG A 316 -14.26 -8.57 -3.00
C ARG A 316 -12.82 -8.10 -3.10
N LEU A 317 -12.36 -7.30 -2.13
CA LEU A 317 -10.99 -6.81 -2.08
C LEU A 317 -9.97 -7.96 -1.99
N ILE A 318 -10.25 -8.97 -1.16
CA ILE A 318 -9.36 -10.13 -1.00
C ILE A 318 -9.32 -10.96 -2.29
N LEU A 319 -10.45 -11.12 -2.97
CA LEU A 319 -10.53 -11.82 -4.25
C LEU A 319 -9.78 -11.08 -5.36
N SER A 320 -9.83 -9.74 -5.40
CA SER A 320 -9.17 -8.94 -6.43
C SER A 320 -7.63 -8.90 -6.32
N VAL A 321 -7.05 -9.46 -5.25
CA VAL A 321 -5.59 -9.50 -5.06
C VAL A 321 -4.89 -10.33 -6.14
N PHE A 322 -5.58 -11.32 -6.71
CA PHE A 322 -5.05 -12.21 -7.74
C PHE A 322 -5.51 -11.85 -9.15
N ASP A 323 -6.08 -10.67 -9.36
CA ASP A 323 -6.40 -10.18 -10.69
C ASP A 323 -5.10 -9.93 -11.48
N GLU A 324 -5.03 -10.46 -12.70
CA GLU A 324 -3.85 -10.32 -13.56
C GLU A 324 -3.74 -8.89 -14.09
N VAL A 325 -2.52 -8.32 -14.00
CA VAL A 325 -2.25 -6.99 -14.57
C VAL A 325 -1.97 -7.16 -16.05
N GLU A 326 -2.77 -6.51 -16.89
CA GLU A 326 -2.63 -6.57 -18.34
C GLU A 326 -1.60 -5.54 -18.83
N SER A 327 -0.87 -5.90 -19.90
CA SER A 327 0.08 -4.97 -20.53
C SER A 327 -0.68 -3.89 -21.28
N LEU A 328 -0.32 -2.63 -21.06
CA LEU A 328 -0.91 -1.51 -21.75
C LEU A 328 -0.54 -1.49 -23.26
N ASP A 329 0.64 -2.01 -23.61
CA ASP A 329 1.11 -2.07 -25.01
C ASP A 329 0.47 -3.20 -25.82
N GLU A 330 -0.29 -4.09 -25.18
CA GLU A 330 -0.99 -5.16 -25.88
C GLU A 330 -2.00 -4.57 -26.87
N VAL A 331 -1.91 -5.02 -28.13
CA VAL A 331 -2.80 -4.60 -29.21
C VAL A 331 -3.99 -5.54 -29.24
N ASP A 332 -5.20 -4.97 -29.12
CA ASP A 332 -6.42 -5.76 -29.22
C ASP A 332 -6.62 -6.23 -30.67
N PRO A 333 -6.71 -7.55 -30.93
CA PRO A 333 -6.85 -8.08 -32.28
C PRO A 333 -8.16 -7.66 -32.98
N ALA A 334 -9.19 -7.26 -32.23
CA ALA A 334 -10.46 -6.83 -32.81
C ALA A 334 -10.41 -5.41 -33.35
N THR A 335 -9.74 -4.51 -32.63
CA THR A 335 -9.70 -3.08 -32.96
C THR A 335 -8.40 -2.66 -33.65
N GLY A 336 -7.32 -3.41 -33.46
CA GLY A 336 -5.98 -3.10 -33.96
C GLY A 336 -5.29 -1.94 -33.21
N PHE A 337 -5.92 -1.43 -32.15
CA PHE A 337 -5.39 -0.37 -31.30
C PHE A 337 -4.75 -0.94 -30.04
N SER A 338 -3.76 -0.23 -29.50
CA SER A 338 -3.19 -0.55 -28.20
C SER A 338 -4.19 -0.23 -27.09
N ARG A 339 -4.15 -0.97 -25.96
CA ARG A 339 -4.98 -0.66 -24.78
C ARG A 339 -4.73 0.77 -24.24
N ILE A 340 -3.54 1.34 -24.47
CA ILE A 340 -3.25 2.74 -24.13
C ILE A 340 -4.16 3.71 -24.89
N GLU A 341 -4.40 3.45 -26.18
CA GLU A 341 -5.19 4.34 -27.03
C GLU A 341 -6.68 4.35 -26.63
N GLY A 342 -7.15 3.29 -25.96
CA GLY A 342 -8.50 3.22 -25.40
C GLY A 342 -8.66 3.93 -24.05
N LEU A 343 -7.57 4.27 -23.36
CA LEU A 343 -7.63 4.96 -22.07
C LEU A 343 -7.98 6.44 -22.28
N THR A 344 -9.09 6.85 -21.66
CA THR A 344 -9.50 8.26 -21.63
C THR A 344 -8.86 8.96 -20.44
N ASP A 345 -8.31 10.15 -20.67
CA ASP A 345 -7.83 10.98 -19.60
C ASP A 345 -9.02 11.64 -18.88
N LEU A 346 -9.32 11.13 -17.67
CA LEU A 346 -10.41 11.64 -16.83
C LEU A 346 -10.04 12.95 -16.10
N LEU A 347 -8.75 13.35 -16.11
CA LEU A 347 -8.29 14.56 -15.42
C LEU A 347 -8.39 15.80 -16.29
N THR A 348 -8.35 15.65 -17.61
CA THR A 348 -8.52 16.77 -18.53
C THR A 348 -10.00 17.13 -18.61
N PRO A 349 -10.43 18.31 -18.11
CA PRO A 349 -11.82 18.71 -18.22
C PRO A 349 -12.20 18.82 -19.70
N ASN A 350 -13.41 18.37 -20.01
CA ASN A 350 -13.95 18.47 -21.36
C ASN A 350 -13.87 19.95 -21.81
N PRO A 351 -13.37 20.27 -23.02
CA PRO A 351 -13.30 21.66 -23.50
C PRO A 351 -14.65 22.38 -23.47
N ALA A 352 -15.77 21.65 -23.61
CA ALA A 352 -17.10 22.20 -23.43
C ALA A 352 -17.34 22.66 -21.97
N GLU A 353 -17.06 21.80 -21.00
CA GLU A 353 -17.17 22.12 -19.56
C GLU A 353 -16.22 23.26 -19.16
N ALA A 354 -14.99 23.27 -19.70
CA ALA A 354 -14.03 24.34 -19.46
C ALA A 354 -14.51 25.69 -20.03
N ALA A 355 -15.12 25.69 -21.22
CA ALA A 355 -15.71 26.88 -21.82
C ALA A 355 -16.94 27.36 -21.04
N GLU A 356 -17.79 26.46 -20.56
CA GLU A 356 -18.92 26.77 -19.69
C GLU A 356 -18.46 27.39 -18.36
N LEU A 357 -17.45 26.81 -17.70
CA LEU A 357 -16.86 27.35 -16.47
C LEU A 357 -16.22 28.73 -16.70
N SER A 358 -15.53 28.94 -17.82
CA SER A 358 -14.98 30.25 -18.19
C SER A 358 -16.07 31.28 -18.44
N SER A 359 -17.13 30.89 -19.13
CA SER A 359 -18.32 31.73 -19.36
C SER A 359 -19.03 32.08 -18.05
N LEU A 360 -19.22 31.11 -17.16
CA LEU A 360 -19.75 31.31 -15.81
C LEU A 360 -18.87 32.29 -15.02
N ARG A 361 -17.54 32.11 -15.05
CA ARG A 361 -16.60 33.01 -14.38
C ARG A 361 -16.71 34.44 -14.91
N SER A 362 -16.78 34.63 -16.22
CA SER A 362 -16.92 35.96 -16.83
C SER A 362 -18.26 36.63 -16.44
N THR A 363 -19.33 35.85 -16.36
CA THR A 363 -20.66 36.30 -15.95
C THR A 363 -20.70 36.66 -14.46
N LEU A 364 -20.04 35.87 -13.61
CA LEU A 364 -19.90 36.17 -12.19
C LEU A 364 -19.12 37.46 -11.97
N LEU A 365 -18.01 37.66 -12.70
CA LEU A 365 -17.21 38.89 -12.60
C LEU A 365 -18.01 40.12 -13.04
N SER A 366 -18.78 40.04 -14.13
CA SER A 366 -19.63 41.17 -14.56
C SER A 366 -20.75 41.49 -13.57
N LEU A 367 -21.36 40.49 -12.92
CA LEU A 367 -22.35 40.70 -11.86
C LEU A 367 -21.74 41.30 -10.58
N LEU A 368 -20.48 40.97 -10.30
CA LEU A 368 -19.72 41.51 -9.18
C LEU A 368 -19.29 42.96 -9.43
N ASP A 369 -19.08 43.38 -10.68
CA ASP A 369 -18.76 44.77 -11.04
C ASP A 369 -19.92 45.76 -10.78
N GLU A 370 -21.16 45.28 -10.73
CA GLU A 370 -22.32 46.09 -10.35
C GLU A 370 -22.41 46.37 -8.83
N LEU A 371 -21.60 45.67 -8.02
CA LEU A 371 -21.55 45.90 -6.58
C LEU A 371 -20.64 47.08 -6.26
N ASP A 372 -20.78 47.62 -5.04
CA ASP A 372 -19.82 48.57 -4.52
C ASP A 372 -18.43 47.92 -4.40
N GLU A 373 -17.38 48.67 -4.74
CA GLU A 373 -15.98 48.20 -4.78
C GLU A 373 -15.60 47.37 -3.55
N ARG A 374 -15.97 47.84 -2.36
CA ARG A 374 -15.70 47.17 -1.10
C ARG A 374 -16.43 45.84 -0.93
N SER A 375 -17.66 45.73 -1.45
CA SER A 375 -18.42 44.47 -1.43
C SER A 375 -17.90 43.49 -2.48
N ARG A 376 -17.47 43.99 -3.65
CA ARG A 376 -16.84 43.20 -4.72
C ARG A 376 -15.56 42.53 -4.22
N GLU A 377 -14.62 43.31 -3.69
CA GLU A 377 -13.33 42.77 -3.22
C GLU A 377 -13.50 41.76 -2.06
N VAL A 378 -14.43 42.00 -1.13
CA VAL A 378 -14.73 41.06 -0.03
C VAL A 378 -15.22 39.72 -0.58
N LEU A 379 -16.08 39.71 -1.61
CA LEU A 379 -16.55 38.47 -2.22
C LEU A 379 -15.44 37.78 -3.04
N LEU A 380 -14.62 38.54 -3.78
CA LEU A 380 -13.51 37.99 -4.55
C LEU A 380 -12.49 37.27 -3.66
N LEU A 381 -12.11 37.86 -2.52
CA LEU A 381 -11.20 37.26 -1.54
C LEU A 381 -11.85 36.10 -0.79
N ARG A 382 -13.14 36.20 -0.46
CA ARG A 382 -13.85 35.15 0.30
C ARG A 382 -14.04 33.86 -0.51
N PHE A 383 -14.36 33.98 -1.79
CA PHE A 383 -14.65 32.85 -2.67
C PHE A 383 -13.49 32.44 -3.59
N GLY A 384 -12.34 33.13 -3.51
CA GLY A 384 -11.16 32.78 -4.31
C GLY A 384 -11.37 32.96 -5.82
N LEU A 385 -12.21 33.92 -6.24
CA LEU A 385 -12.60 34.08 -7.65
C LEU A 385 -11.51 34.73 -8.52
N MET A 386 -10.41 35.22 -7.93
CA MET A 386 -9.27 35.88 -8.61
C MET A 386 -7.93 35.19 -8.35
N ARG A 387 -7.72 34.71 -7.13
CA ARG A 387 -6.59 33.88 -6.70
C ARG A 387 -7.23 32.59 -6.23
N ASP A 388 -6.78 31.42 -6.67
CA ASP A 388 -7.43 30.13 -6.41
C ASP A 388 -7.47 29.70 -4.92
N GLU A 389 -7.26 30.65 -3.99
CA GLU A 389 -7.31 30.52 -2.55
C GLU A 389 -8.44 31.37 -1.96
N ALA A 390 -9.41 30.72 -1.33
CA ALA A 390 -10.47 31.35 -0.57
C ALA A 390 -9.99 31.75 0.84
N MET A 391 -10.17 33.01 1.23
CA MET A 391 -9.79 33.50 2.56
C MET A 391 -10.92 33.33 3.57
N THR A 392 -10.57 33.15 4.85
CA THR A 392 -11.57 33.14 5.93
C THR A 392 -12.10 34.55 6.22
N LEU A 393 -13.29 34.66 6.82
CA LEU A 393 -13.87 35.98 7.20
C LEU A 393 -12.97 36.77 8.17
N GLU A 394 -12.14 36.06 8.94
CA GLU A 394 -11.20 36.64 9.90
C GLU A 394 -9.96 37.19 9.19
N GLU A 395 -9.39 36.44 8.24
CA GLU A 395 -8.29 36.90 7.38
C GLU A 395 -8.68 38.10 6.52
N VAL A 396 -9.89 38.06 5.92
CA VAL A 396 -10.42 39.22 5.16
C VAL A 396 -10.64 40.41 6.10
N GLY A 397 -11.08 40.17 7.34
CA GLY A 397 -11.21 41.20 8.37
C GLY A 397 -9.86 41.85 8.71
N GLN A 398 -8.82 41.05 8.88
CA GLN A 398 -7.45 41.53 9.11
C GLN A 398 -6.94 42.38 7.94
N HIS A 399 -7.16 41.93 6.69
CA HIS A 399 -6.76 42.67 5.49
C HIS A 399 -7.39 44.07 5.41
N TYR A 400 -8.67 44.21 5.80
CA TYR A 400 -9.37 45.50 5.82
C TYR A 400 -9.32 46.24 7.17
N SER A 401 -8.57 45.74 8.17
CA SER A 401 -8.52 46.27 9.54
C SER A 401 -9.91 46.45 10.17
N VAL A 402 -10.78 45.46 9.97
CA VAL A 402 -12.19 45.47 10.37
C VAL A 402 -12.55 44.16 11.07
N THR A 403 -13.54 44.18 11.96
CA THR A 403 -13.96 42.98 12.68
C THR A 403 -14.59 41.94 11.72
N ARG A 404 -14.40 40.66 12.03
CA ARG A 404 -15.01 39.52 11.31
C ARG A 404 -16.51 39.71 11.07
N GLU A 405 -17.24 40.16 12.09
CA GLU A 405 -18.69 40.36 12.00
C GLU A 405 -19.08 41.43 10.99
N ARG A 406 -18.25 42.46 10.83
CA ARG A 406 -18.50 43.51 9.84
C ARG A 406 -18.27 43.01 8.41
N ILE A 407 -17.29 42.13 8.17
CA ILE A 407 -17.11 41.47 6.86
C ILE A 407 -18.31 40.56 6.54
N ARG A 408 -18.80 39.77 7.51
CA ARG A 408 -20.01 38.94 7.37
C ARG A 408 -21.25 39.76 7.01
N GLN A 409 -21.40 40.95 7.58
CA GLN A 409 -22.49 41.88 7.23
C GLN A 409 -22.38 42.39 5.79
N ILE A 410 -21.17 42.73 5.34
CA ILE A 410 -20.91 43.17 3.96
C ILE A 410 -21.23 42.03 2.98
N GLU A 411 -20.74 40.82 3.25
CA GLU A 411 -21.05 39.60 2.47
C GLU A 411 -22.56 39.36 2.38
N SER A 412 -23.26 39.33 3.53
CA SER A 412 -24.71 39.10 3.57
C SER A 412 -25.51 40.16 2.80
N LYS A 413 -25.04 41.41 2.81
CA LYS A 413 -25.66 42.52 2.06
C LYS A 413 -25.39 42.39 0.56
N ALA A 414 -24.18 42.01 0.17
CA ALA A 414 -23.78 41.80 -1.21
C ALA A 414 -24.51 40.58 -1.83
N MET A 415 -24.58 39.46 -1.10
CA MET A 415 -25.33 38.27 -1.51
C MET A 415 -26.84 38.56 -1.67
N ARG A 416 -27.43 39.37 -0.79
CA ARG A 416 -28.82 39.82 -0.97
C ARG A 416 -29.04 40.63 -2.25
N LYS A 417 -28.09 41.50 -2.62
CA LYS A 417 -28.15 42.24 -3.89
C LYS A 417 -27.99 41.31 -5.10
N LEU A 418 -27.09 40.33 -5.02
CA LEU A 418 -26.87 39.34 -6.08
C LEU A 418 -28.04 38.34 -6.22
N SER A 419 -28.81 38.10 -5.15
CA SER A 419 -29.96 37.18 -5.13
C SER A 419 -31.23 37.72 -5.83
N HIS A 420 -31.19 38.95 -6.38
CA HIS A 420 -32.33 39.54 -7.08
C HIS A 420 -32.78 38.68 -8.29
N ARG A 421 -34.10 38.61 -8.56
CA ARG A 421 -34.70 37.72 -9.59
C ARG A 421 -34.05 37.88 -10.97
N ILE A 422 -33.69 39.11 -11.35
CA ILE A 422 -33.06 39.43 -12.63
C ILE A 422 -31.66 38.78 -12.73
N LYS A 423 -30.85 38.86 -11.68
CA LYS A 423 -29.49 38.30 -11.63
C LYS A 423 -29.51 36.77 -11.54
N ARG A 424 -30.48 36.22 -10.83
CA ARG A 424 -30.74 34.77 -10.83
C ARG A 424 -31.11 34.24 -12.21
N GLY A 425 -31.85 35.02 -13.02
CA GLY A 425 -32.15 34.65 -14.41
C GLY A 425 -30.93 34.63 -15.33
N ILE A 426 -29.89 35.42 -15.03
CA ILE A 426 -28.63 35.43 -15.80
C ILE A 426 -27.76 34.23 -15.45
N LEU A 427 -27.75 33.81 -14.18
CA LEU A 427 -27.00 32.63 -13.73
C LEU A 427 -27.73 31.31 -13.97
N TRP A 428 -29.03 31.38 -14.28
CA TRP A 428 -29.90 30.24 -14.53
C TRP A 428 -29.34 29.21 -15.53
N PRO A 429 -28.80 29.61 -16.70
CA PRO A 429 -28.26 28.65 -17.68
C PRO A 429 -27.10 27.79 -17.15
N PHE A 430 -26.41 28.24 -16.10
CA PHE A 430 -25.26 27.54 -15.51
C PHE A 430 -25.61 26.72 -14.26
N MET A 431 -26.83 26.83 -13.73
CA MET A 431 -27.25 26.17 -12.49
C MET A 431 -27.96 24.82 -12.70
N GLY A 432 -28.24 24.45 -13.96
CA GLY A 432 -28.98 23.23 -14.31
C GLY A 432 -30.50 23.33 -14.03
N ASP A 433 -31.27 22.42 -14.63
CA ASP A 433 -32.75 22.46 -14.65
C ASP A 433 -33.44 22.39 -13.26
N GLU A 434 -32.69 22.07 -12.20
CA GLU A 434 -33.23 21.97 -10.83
C GLU A 434 -33.62 23.30 -10.18
N PHE A 435 -33.09 24.45 -10.66
CA PHE A 435 -33.30 25.76 -10.02
C PHE A 435 -34.26 26.72 -10.76
N ALA A 436 -35.15 26.17 -11.60
CA ALA A 436 -35.88 26.97 -12.59
C ALA A 436 -36.64 28.13 -11.96
N PRO A 437 -36.52 29.36 -12.50
CA PRO A 437 -37.29 30.47 -12.00
C PRO A 437 -38.76 30.15 -12.23
N LYS A 438 -39.49 29.88 -11.14
CA LYS A 438 -40.95 29.70 -11.19
C LYS A 438 -41.56 30.90 -11.93
N GLU A 439 -42.11 30.66 -13.11
CA GLU A 439 -42.84 31.69 -13.85
C GLU A 439 -44.05 32.13 -13.01
N ASN A 440 -44.25 33.45 -12.97
CA ASN A 440 -45.47 34.01 -12.41
C ASN A 440 -46.62 33.57 -13.31
N ARG A 441 -47.45 32.62 -12.85
CA ARG A 441 -48.76 32.40 -13.45
C ARG A 441 -49.58 33.68 -13.28
N GLU A 442 -49.75 34.46 -14.34
CA GLU A 442 -50.87 35.40 -14.43
C GLU A 442 -52.17 34.57 -14.42
N PRO A 443 -53.22 34.99 -13.70
CA PRO A 443 -54.49 34.29 -13.75
C PRO A 443 -55.16 34.62 -15.10
N SER A 444 -55.03 33.73 -16.08
CA SER A 444 -55.80 33.85 -17.33
C SER A 444 -57.27 33.51 -17.08
N LEU A 445 -58.12 34.50 -17.32
CA LEU A 445 -59.57 34.42 -17.37
C LEU A 445 -60.02 33.62 -18.60
N THR A 446 -60.01 32.29 -18.56
CA THR A 446 -60.79 31.47 -19.52
C THR A 446 -61.10 30.08 -18.94
N ASP A 447 -61.82 30.03 -17.82
CA ASP A 447 -62.64 28.87 -17.46
C ASP A 447 -64.10 29.26 -17.61
N LYS A 448 -64.58 29.22 -18.86
CA LYS A 448 -66.00 29.10 -19.21
C LYS A 448 -66.13 28.95 -20.73
N GLN A 449 -66.78 27.85 -21.13
CA GLN A 449 -67.26 27.52 -22.49
C GLN A 449 -66.11 26.99 -23.38
N SER A 450 -66.16 25.81 -23.98
CA SER A 450 -67.29 25.11 -24.57
C SER A 450 -66.96 23.61 -24.79
N ASN A 451 -67.86 22.74 -24.35
CA ASN A 451 -68.12 21.46 -25.01
C ASN A 451 -68.70 21.72 -26.40
N THR A 452 -68.17 21.08 -27.45
CA THR A 452 -68.95 20.41 -28.52
C THR A 452 -68.02 19.61 -29.44
N GLU A 453 -68.51 18.42 -29.78
CA GLU A 453 -67.91 17.33 -30.55
C GLU A 453 -67.68 17.65 -32.04
N THR A 454 -66.71 16.98 -32.69
CA THR A 454 -66.96 16.25 -33.96
C THR A 454 -65.83 15.27 -34.33
N LYS A 455 -66.25 14.11 -34.85
CA LYS A 455 -65.48 12.92 -35.28
C LYS A 455 -64.98 13.01 -36.73
N SER A 456 -63.88 12.32 -37.02
CA SER A 456 -63.51 11.56 -38.26
C SER A 456 -61.98 11.60 -38.44
N ASP A 457 -61.20 10.62 -38.88
CA ASP A 457 -61.35 9.20 -39.22
C ASP A 457 -59.91 8.68 -39.53
N LEU A 458 -59.64 7.41 -39.19
CA LEU A 458 -58.70 6.44 -39.82
C LEU A 458 -57.15 6.47 -39.57
N ASN A 459 -56.70 5.36 -38.96
CA ASN A 459 -55.36 4.72 -38.76
C ASN A 459 -54.70 4.21 -40.08
N PRO A 460 -53.51 3.52 -40.16
CA PRO A 460 -52.74 2.78 -39.10
C PRO A 460 -51.17 2.68 -39.14
N ILE A 461 -50.61 2.08 -38.06
CA ILE A 461 -49.39 1.21 -37.89
C ILE A 461 -47.97 1.83 -37.96
N SER A 462 -47.22 1.84 -36.84
CA SER A 462 -46.23 0.79 -36.49
C SER A 462 -45.71 0.90 -35.05
N GLU A 463 -45.54 -0.26 -34.44
CA GLU A 463 -45.16 -0.63 -33.07
C GLU A 463 -43.90 0.03 -32.49
N ARG A 464 -43.91 0.29 -31.17
CA ARG A 464 -42.91 -0.20 -30.20
C ARG A 464 -43.30 0.11 -28.75
N GLU A 465 -43.57 -0.97 -28.03
CA GLU A 465 -43.29 -1.27 -26.61
C GLU A 465 -43.44 -0.15 -25.56
N SER A 466 -44.55 -0.26 -24.82
CA SER A 466 -44.88 0.45 -23.60
C SER A 466 -44.13 -0.11 -22.38
N VAL A 467 -43.37 0.75 -21.72
CA VAL A 467 -42.95 0.61 -20.32
C VAL A 467 -44.06 1.24 -19.47
N GLU A 468 -44.88 0.41 -18.82
CA GLU A 468 -45.83 0.85 -17.80
C GLU A 468 -45.10 1.03 -16.46
N THR A 469 -45.04 2.27 -16.02
CA THR A 469 -44.75 2.67 -14.64
C THR A 469 -46.04 2.64 -13.83
N GLU A 470 -46.22 1.66 -12.96
CA GLU A 470 -47.23 1.69 -11.90
C GLU A 470 -46.60 2.06 -10.56
N THR A 471 -46.94 3.28 -10.14
CA THR A 471 -47.38 3.70 -8.81
C THR A 471 -46.83 3.02 -7.55
N GLU A 472 -46.25 3.90 -6.73
CA GLU A 472 -45.99 3.81 -5.29
C GLU A 472 -47.10 3.10 -4.49
N THR A 473 -46.73 2.00 -3.84
CA THR A 473 -47.35 1.58 -2.57
C THR A 473 -46.26 1.27 -1.56
N SER A 474 -46.31 2.03 -0.46
CA SER A 474 -45.61 1.84 0.81
C SER A 474 -45.41 0.35 1.16
N ASN A 475 -44.17 -0.08 1.34
CA ASN A 475 -43.86 -1.30 2.07
C ASN A 475 -42.61 -1.12 2.93
N ASN A 476 -42.79 -1.42 4.22
CA ASN A 476 -41.78 -1.50 5.26
C ASN A 476 -40.57 -2.33 4.80
N PHE A 477 -39.39 -1.74 4.84
CA PHE A 477 -38.13 -2.47 4.84
C PHE A 477 -37.68 -2.67 6.29
N GLU A 478 -37.89 -3.88 6.82
CA GLU A 478 -37.16 -4.37 8.00
C GLU A 478 -35.70 -4.62 7.58
N GLN A 479 -34.77 -3.94 8.24
CA GLN A 479 -33.34 -4.21 8.11
C GLN A 479 -32.95 -5.44 8.95
N PRO A 480 -32.00 -6.27 8.51
CA PRO A 480 -31.55 -7.42 9.28
C PRO A 480 -30.74 -6.97 10.51
N GLU A 481 -31.17 -7.43 11.69
CA GLU A 481 -30.53 -7.15 12.98
C GLU A 481 -29.08 -7.69 13.01
N SER A 482 -28.15 -6.79 13.32
CA SER A 482 -26.76 -7.12 13.65
C SER A 482 -26.66 -7.41 15.16
N PRO A 483 -25.74 -8.26 15.64
CA PRO A 483 -25.70 -8.64 17.06
C PRO A 483 -25.33 -7.44 17.94
N HIS A 484 -26.30 -6.93 18.71
CA HIS A 484 -26.12 -5.79 19.61
C HIS A 484 -25.24 -6.16 20.81
N ILE A 485 -24.00 -5.65 20.85
CA ILE A 485 -23.23 -5.55 22.10
C ILE A 485 -23.80 -4.34 22.86
N ALA A 486 -24.60 -4.61 23.90
CA ALA A 486 -25.27 -3.57 24.68
C ALA A 486 -24.28 -2.82 25.59
N ILE A 487 -23.67 -1.75 25.08
CA ILE A 487 -22.92 -0.79 25.90
C ILE A 487 -23.93 0.08 26.68
N PRO A 488 -23.78 0.26 28.00
CA PRO A 488 -24.69 1.08 28.80
C PRO A 488 -24.70 2.55 28.33
N LYS A 489 -25.90 3.08 28.07
CA LYS A 489 -26.13 4.44 27.51
C LYS A 489 -25.65 5.59 28.42
N SER A 490 -25.20 5.32 29.64
CA SER A 490 -24.55 6.29 30.54
C SER A 490 -23.11 6.57 30.13
N ASP A 491 -22.37 5.53 29.72
CA ASP A 491 -20.94 5.63 29.38
C ASP A 491 -20.72 6.40 28.08
N LEU A 492 -21.67 6.30 27.13
CA LEU A 492 -21.63 7.05 25.88
C LEU A 492 -21.79 8.56 26.11
N VAL A 493 -22.58 8.98 27.10
CA VAL A 493 -22.72 10.41 27.45
C VAL A 493 -21.43 10.94 28.08
N GLU A 494 -20.80 10.18 28.97
CA GLU A 494 -19.51 10.56 29.55
C GLU A 494 -18.39 10.61 28.51
N GLN A 495 -18.34 9.65 27.58
CA GLN A 495 -17.38 9.64 26.48
C GLN A 495 -17.60 10.82 25.52
N ALA A 496 -18.86 11.17 25.21
CA ALA A 496 -19.19 12.34 24.40
C ALA A 496 -18.73 13.65 25.05
N LEU A 497 -18.92 13.80 26.37
CA LEU A 497 -18.44 14.94 27.14
C LEU A 497 -16.91 15.02 27.19
N LYS A 498 -16.21 13.89 27.34
CA LYS A 498 -14.73 13.81 27.27
C LYS A 498 -14.19 14.22 25.90
N LEU A 499 -14.93 13.95 24.82
CA LEU A 499 -14.59 14.35 23.46
C LEU A 499 -15.00 15.79 23.12
N GLY A 500 -15.59 16.54 24.07
CA GLY A 500 -16.01 17.93 23.88
C GLY A 500 -17.25 18.11 22.99
N LEU A 501 -18.03 17.05 22.80
CA LEU A 501 -19.24 17.06 21.96
C LEU A 501 -20.43 17.66 22.72
N LYS A 502 -21.35 18.29 21.99
CA LYS A 502 -22.55 18.89 22.57
C LYS A 502 -23.63 17.80 22.76
N VAL A 503 -24.00 17.55 24.01
CA VAL A 503 -25.03 16.57 24.40
C VAL A 503 -26.25 17.30 24.97
N ASP A 504 -27.45 17.00 24.47
CA ASP A 504 -28.73 17.41 25.06
C ASP A 504 -29.45 16.14 25.56
N ASP A 505 -29.38 15.92 26.88
CA ASP A 505 -29.95 14.76 27.57
C ASP A 505 -31.26 15.14 28.27
N ARG A 506 -32.39 14.84 27.62
CA ARG A 506 -33.74 15.10 28.16
C ARG A 506 -34.41 13.84 28.72
N ARG A 507 -33.65 12.77 29.01
CA ARG A 507 -34.21 11.49 29.48
C ARG A 507 -34.99 11.61 30.79
N LYS A 508 -34.68 12.59 31.64
CA LYS A 508 -35.40 12.83 32.91
C LYS A 508 -36.83 13.38 32.72
N ASP A 509 -37.10 13.99 31.57
CA ASP A 509 -38.40 14.60 31.24
C ASP A 509 -39.22 13.74 30.24
N GLY A 510 -38.82 12.48 30.01
CA GLY A 510 -39.41 11.61 28.98
C GLY A 510 -39.01 11.98 27.55
N GLY A 511 -37.97 12.80 27.37
CA GLY A 511 -37.45 13.24 26.07
C GLY A 511 -36.33 12.37 25.50
N ARG A 512 -35.94 12.67 24.25
CA ARG A 512 -34.86 12.00 23.51
C ARG A 512 -33.48 12.43 23.99
N LEU A 513 -32.49 11.57 23.80
CA LEU A 513 -31.08 11.90 23.98
C LEU A 513 -30.50 12.27 22.61
N SER A 514 -29.93 13.47 22.49
CA SER A 514 -29.34 13.94 21.23
C SER A 514 -27.87 14.34 21.41
N ILE A 515 -27.01 13.86 20.51
CA ILE A 515 -25.56 14.15 20.50
C ILE A 515 -25.22 14.76 19.13
N LEU A 516 -24.69 15.99 19.13
CA LEU A 516 -24.25 16.67 17.92
C LEU A 516 -22.80 16.29 17.62
N VAL A 517 -22.56 15.65 16.46
CA VAL A 517 -21.22 15.26 16.00
C VAL A 517 -20.88 16.04 14.73
N PRO A 518 -20.04 17.10 14.79
CA PRO A 518 -19.77 17.92 13.62
C PRO A 518 -18.98 17.18 12.53
N TYR A 519 -19.30 17.44 11.25
CA TYR A 519 -18.74 16.80 10.05
C TYR A 519 -17.19 16.84 9.95
N VAL A 520 -16.55 17.89 10.49
CA VAL A 520 -15.09 18.06 10.49
C VAL A 520 -14.53 17.60 11.84
N SER A 521 -14.42 16.29 11.99
CA SER A 521 -14.11 15.68 13.28
C SER A 521 -12.97 14.66 13.16
N THR A 522 -12.04 14.75 14.12
CA THR A 522 -10.83 13.91 14.25
C THR A 522 -11.14 12.41 14.19
N PRO A 523 -10.17 11.53 13.86
CA PRO A 523 -10.39 10.08 13.76
C PRO A 523 -11.10 9.49 14.98
N LYS A 524 -10.81 10.01 16.18
CA LYS A 524 -11.44 9.63 17.45
C LYS A 524 -12.95 9.91 17.49
N ILE A 525 -13.39 11.07 16.98
CA ILE A 525 -14.81 11.44 16.95
C ILE A 525 -15.56 10.64 15.87
N ARG A 526 -14.89 10.30 14.75
CA ARG A 526 -15.46 9.42 13.71
C ARG A 526 -15.67 8.00 14.23
N ALA A 527 -14.72 7.46 14.99
CA ALA A 527 -14.85 6.18 15.68
C ALA A 527 -15.98 6.21 16.72
N PHE A 528 -16.12 7.32 17.46
CA PHE A 528 -17.23 7.51 18.39
C PHE A 528 -18.60 7.58 17.69
N GLY A 529 -18.69 8.23 16.53
CA GLY A 529 -19.91 8.24 15.70
C GLY A 529 -20.34 6.85 15.23
N ARG A 530 -19.40 5.95 14.92
CA ARG A 530 -19.68 4.54 14.62
C ARG A 530 -20.23 3.80 15.85
N LYS A 531 -19.59 3.98 17.02
CA LYS A 531 -20.09 3.44 18.29
C LYS A 531 -21.51 3.89 18.62
N LEU A 532 -21.89 5.13 18.29
CA LEU A 532 -23.27 5.61 18.46
C LEU A 532 -24.27 4.85 17.57
N LEU A 533 -23.92 4.60 16.30
CA LEU A 533 -24.76 3.81 15.38
C LEU A 533 -24.94 2.36 15.87
N ASP A 534 -23.85 1.72 16.30
CA ASP A 534 -23.88 0.34 16.81
C ASP A 534 -24.73 0.20 18.07
N SER A 535 -24.82 1.28 18.87
CA SER A 535 -25.66 1.37 20.08
C SER A 535 -27.12 1.79 19.83
N GLY A 536 -27.52 1.94 18.56
CA GLY A 536 -28.90 2.18 18.14
C GLY A 536 -29.33 3.64 17.98
N PHE A 537 -28.39 4.60 17.94
CA PHE A 537 -28.72 6.00 17.63
C PHE A 537 -28.98 6.19 16.13
N GLN A 538 -29.98 7.01 15.78
CA GLN A 538 -30.27 7.38 14.40
C GLN A 538 -29.63 8.74 14.06
N ARG A 539 -28.94 8.82 12.91
CA ARG A 539 -28.32 10.06 12.41
C ARG A 539 -29.30 10.85 11.54
N ASN A 540 -29.59 12.09 11.94
CA ASN A 540 -30.39 13.03 11.15
C ASN A 540 -29.52 13.84 10.16
N ARG A 541 -30.13 14.52 9.19
CA ARG A 541 -29.48 15.34 8.14
C ARG A 541 -28.57 16.47 8.67
N ASN A 542 -28.67 16.81 9.95
CA ASN A 542 -27.85 17.83 10.62
C ASN A 542 -26.72 17.24 11.50
N ASP A 543 -26.37 15.97 11.31
CA ASP A 543 -25.35 15.24 12.09
C ASP A 543 -25.65 15.16 13.60
N ILE A 544 -26.93 15.15 13.93
CA ILE A 544 -27.44 14.91 15.28
C ILE A 544 -27.80 13.42 15.36
N PHE A 545 -27.21 12.74 16.34
CA PHE A 545 -27.52 11.36 16.69
C PHE A 545 -28.58 11.36 17.78
N GLU A 546 -29.76 10.79 17.51
CA GLU A 546 -30.89 10.75 18.45
C GLU A 546 -31.30 9.31 18.81
N ILE A 547 -31.75 9.11 20.05
CA ILE A 547 -32.38 7.87 20.52
C ILE A 547 -33.50 8.14 21.54
#